data_AF-A0A183ST05-F1
#
_entry.id   AF-A0A183ST05-F1
#
_cell.length_a   1.000
_cell.length_b   1.000
_cell.length_c   1.000
_cell.angle_alpha   90.00
_cell.angle_beta   90.00
_cell.angle_gamma   90.00
#
_symmetry.space_group_name_H-M   'P 1'
#
loop_
_entity.id
_entity.type
_entity.pdbx_description
1 polymer ?
#
loop_
_entity_poly.entity_id
_entity_poly.type
_entity_poly.pdbx_seq_one_letter_code
_entity_poly.pdbx_strand_id
1 'polypeptide(L)'
;MQKFGCPERFTHMVRQLNDGMMVRVMDNAAVSEAFTVANGVKQGCVLAPILFRLMFSDILADAYRDKHPGIRIAYRMDGGFLNQRQIHSHSHVSTANIHELLFADDCAPYATTEGHMQRNMDLFTTASENLELRIKTEKTVIMHQQPPNTTFNVAHINFNGAQQ
;
A
#
# COMPACT_ATOMS: atom_id res chain seq x y z
N MET A 1 1.56 8.60 -14.24
CA MET A 1 0.40 8.38 -15.14
C MET A 1 0.80 7.85 -16.51
N GLN A 2 1.67 8.54 -17.26
CA GLN A 2 2.13 8.06 -18.58
C GLN A 2 2.77 6.66 -18.54
N LYS A 3 3.54 6.34 -17.48
CA LYS A 3 4.07 4.98 -17.22
C LYS A 3 3.00 3.88 -17.20
N PHE A 4 1.77 4.22 -16.84
CA PHE A 4 0.62 3.30 -16.78
C PHE A 4 -0.22 3.32 -18.07
N GLY A 5 0.28 3.94 -19.15
CA GLY A 5 -0.40 3.98 -20.44
C GLY A 5 -1.51 5.04 -20.56
N CYS A 6 -1.63 5.96 -19.60
CA CYS A 6 -2.59 7.07 -19.72
C CYS A 6 -2.22 7.96 -20.93
N PRO A 7 -3.18 8.28 -21.82
CA PRO A 7 -2.92 9.19 -22.94
C PRO A 7 -2.39 10.55 -22.48
N GLU A 8 -1.52 11.16 -23.28
CA GLU A 8 -0.93 12.47 -22.96
C GLU A 8 -1.99 13.53 -22.72
N ARG A 9 -3.03 13.56 -23.57
CA ARG A 9 -4.17 14.48 -23.42
C ARG A 9 -4.83 14.35 -22.05
N PHE A 10 -5.00 13.12 -21.54
CA PHE A 10 -5.58 12.90 -20.22
C PHE A 10 -4.64 13.37 -19.10
N THR A 11 -3.35 13.05 -19.21
CA THR A 11 -2.35 13.52 -18.25
C THR A 11 -2.29 15.05 -18.21
N HIS A 12 -2.43 15.72 -19.35
CA HIS A 12 -2.47 17.18 -19.45
C HIS A 12 -3.71 17.77 -18.79
N MET A 13 -4.90 17.19 -19.01
CA MET A 13 -6.13 17.64 -18.32
C MET A 13 -6.00 17.50 -16.80
N VAL A 14 -5.42 16.40 -16.31
CA VAL A 14 -5.18 16.22 -14.87
C VAL A 14 -4.20 17.25 -14.33
N ARG A 15 -3.11 17.54 -15.06
CA ARG A 15 -2.15 18.60 -14.69
C ARG A 15 -2.82 19.96 -14.58
N GLN A 16 -3.65 20.35 -15.55
CA GLN A 16 -4.39 21.61 -15.50
C GLN A 16 -5.29 21.77 -14.26
N LEU A 17 -5.75 20.67 -13.65
CA LEU A 17 -6.56 20.72 -12.43
C LEU A 17 -5.73 20.91 -11.15
N ASN A 18 -4.43 20.65 -11.18
CA ASN A 18 -3.57 20.64 -9.99
C ASN A 18 -2.44 21.67 -10.06
N ASP A 19 -1.93 21.98 -11.26
CA ASP A 19 -0.82 22.93 -11.47
C ASP A 19 -1.26 24.36 -11.13
N GLY A 20 -0.43 25.07 -10.34
CA GLY A 20 -0.72 26.44 -9.93
C GLY A 20 -1.93 26.56 -8.98
N MET A 21 -2.37 25.46 -8.36
CA MET A 21 -3.49 25.46 -7.44
C MET A 21 -3.19 26.34 -6.21
N MET A 22 -4.09 27.28 -5.95
CA MET A 22 -4.10 28.10 -4.74
C MET A 22 -5.19 27.61 -3.79
N VAL A 23 -4.87 27.46 -2.51
CA VAL A 23 -5.83 27.00 -1.49
C VAL A 23 -5.94 28.04 -0.38
N ARG A 24 -7.15 28.12 0.19
CA ARG A 24 -7.45 28.79 1.46
C ARG A 24 -8.07 27.77 2.39
N VAL A 25 -7.72 27.82 3.66
CA VAL A 25 -8.27 26.96 4.70
C VAL A 25 -9.22 27.80 5.54
N MET A 26 -10.41 27.26 5.80
CA MET A 26 -11.35 27.86 6.75
C MET A 26 -11.36 27.01 8.02
N ASP A 27 -11.08 27.64 9.15
CA ASP A 27 -11.19 27.03 10.48
C ASP A 27 -11.91 28.01 11.41
N ASN A 28 -12.91 27.52 12.16
CA ASN A 28 -13.67 28.33 13.12
C ASN A 28 -14.14 29.70 12.57
N ALA A 29 -14.65 29.72 11.33
CA ALA A 29 -15.07 30.90 10.57
C ALA A 29 -13.96 31.91 10.19
N ALA A 30 -12.70 31.66 10.57
CA ALA A 30 -11.54 32.38 10.05
C ALA A 30 -11.06 31.73 8.74
N VAL A 31 -10.70 32.56 7.76
CA VAL A 31 -10.18 32.10 6.46
C VAL A 31 -8.73 32.51 6.33
N SER A 32 -7.85 31.57 5.98
CA SER A 32 -6.44 31.85 5.74
C SER A 32 -6.24 32.72 4.49
N GLU A 33 -5.07 33.37 4.42
CA GLU A 33 -4.57 33.86 3.13
C GLU A 33 -4.42 32.71 2.14
N ALA A 34 -4.45 33.04 0.84
CA ALA A 34 -4.28 32.05 -0.21
C ALA A 34 -2.79 31.66 -0.34
N PHE A 35 -2.51 30.37 -0.38
CA PHE A 35 -1.16 29.84 -0.58
C PHE A 35 -1.13 28.82 -1.73
N THR A 36 0.03 28.71 -2.39
CA THR A 36 0.28 27.74 -3.45
C THR A 36 0.37 26.34 -2.87
N VAL A 37 -0.27 25.38 -3.51
CA VAL A 37 -0.08 23.96 -3.21
C VAL A 37 1.00 23.43 -4.15
N ALA A 38 2.18 23.15 -3.59
CA ALA A 38 3.28 22.56 -4.36
C ALA A 38 3.11 21.05 -4.54
N ASN A 39 2.60 20.36 -3.52
CA ASN A 39 2.46 18.91 -3.47
C ASN A 39 1.08 18.48 -3.00
N GLY A 40 0.63 17.32 -3.47
CA GLY A 40 -0.63 16.71 -3.06
C GLY A 40 -1.82 17.08 -3.94
N VAL A 41 -2.93 16.39 -3.70
CA VAL A 41 -4.19 16.56 -4.43
C VAL A 41 -5.26 17.09 -3.48
N LYS A 42 -6.23 17.85 -4.00
CA LYS A 42 -7.31 18.39 -3.18
C LYS A 42 -8.10 17.28 -2.50
N GLN A 43 -8.26 17.36 -1.18
CA GLN A 43 -9.13 16.45 -0.43
C GLN A 43 -10.59 16.60 -0.90
N GLY A 44 -11.26 15.48 -1.13
CA GLY A 44 -12.60 15.45 -1.73
C GLY A 44 -12.61 15.59 -3.26
N CYS A 45 -11.45 15.68 -3.93
CA CYS A 45 -11.37 15.55 -5.38
C CYS A 45 -11.73 14.13 -5.81
N VAL A 46 -12.63 14.01 -6.80
CA VAL A 46 -13.06 12.72 -7.36
C VAL A 46 -11.89 11.93 -7.97
N LEU A 47 -10.86 12.62 -8.47
CA LEU A 47 -9.67 12.00 -9.06
C LEU A 47 -8.61 11.64 -8.03
N ALA A 48 -8.64 12.21 -6.82
CA ALA A 48 -7.60 11.98 -5.81
C ALA A 48 -7.39 10.50 -5.49
N PRO A 49 -8.43 9.66 -5.27
CA PRO A 49 -8.24 8.23 -5.01
C PRO A 49 -7.57 7.48 -6.17
N ILE A 50 -7.86 7.86 -7.41
CA ILE A 50 -7.28 7.24 -8.61
C ILE A 50 -5.80 7.62 -8.72
N LEU A 51 -5.47 8.91 -8.54
CA LEU A 51 -4.10 9.40 -8.59
C LEU A 51 -3.25 8.77 -7.47
N PHE A 52 -3.81 8.68 -6.27
CA PHE A 52 -3.16 8.02 -5.14
C PHE A 52 -2.89 6.54 -5.46
N ARG A 53 -3.87 5.81 -6.00
CA ARG A 53 -3.70 4.40 -6.36
C ARG A 53 -2.64 4.19 -7.43
N LEU A 54 -2.53 5.08 -8.42
CA LEU A 54 -1.48 5.02 -9.45
C LEU A 54 -0.08 5.23 -8.85
N MET A 55 0.07 6.21 -7.96
CA MET A 55 1.32 6.45 -7.24
C MET A 55 1.69 5.25 -6.36
N PHE A 56 0.73 4.75 -5.57
CA PHE A 56 0.95 3.63 -4.67
C PHE A 56 1.29 2.33 -5.43
N SER A 57 0.67 2.12 -6.59
CA SER A 57 1.02 1.00 -7.48
C SER A 57 2.47 1.09 -7.97
N ASP A 58 3.01 2.29 -8.14
CA ASP A 58 4.40 2.49 -8.52
C ASP A 58 5.36 2.15 -7.38
N ILE A 59 5.01 2.53 -6.15
CA ILE A 59 5.76 2.17 -4.92
C ILE A 59 5.83 0.66 -4.77
N LEU A 60 4.70 -0.02 -4.90
CA LEU A 60 4.63 -1.48 -4.76
C LEU A 60 5.40 -2.19 -5.87
N ALA A 61 5.30 -1.70 -7.11
CA ALA A 61 6.05 -2.24 -8.23
C ALA A 61 7.57 -2.07 -8.03
N ASP A 62 8.00 -1.01 -7.36
CA ASP A 62 9.41 -0.78 -7.04
C ASP A 62 9.87 -1.63 -5.83
N ALA A 63 9.13 -1.59 -4.72
CA ALA A 63 9.44 -2.33 -3.50
C ALA A 63 9.43 -3.85 -3.72
N TYR A 64 8.50 -4.37 -4.53
CA TYR A 64 8.32 -5.81 -4.75
C TYR A 64 8.78 -6.32 -6.12
N ARG A 65 9.58 -5.51 -6.85
CA ARG A 65 10.08 -5.82 -8.20
C ARG A 65 10.66 -7.24 -8.34
N ASP A 66 11.44 -7.68 -7.36
CA ASP A 66 12.22 -8.91 -7.41
C ASP A 66 11.48 -10.16 -6.88
N LYS A 67 10.14 -10.15 -6.83
CA LYS A 67 9.31 -11.24 -6.27
C LYS A 67 9.77 -11.65 -4.87
N HIS A 68 9.50 -10.78 -3.90
CA HIS A 68 9.80 -11.05 -2.50
C HIS A 68 8.91 -12.14 -1.91
N PRO A 69 9.33 -12.83 -0.83
CA PRO A 69 8.50 -13.83 -0.17
C PRO A 69 7.26 -13.18 0.47
N GLY A 70 6.09 -13.51 -0.06
CA GLY A 70 4.78 -13.23 0.53
C GLY A 70 4.15 -14.50 1.14
N ILE A 71 2.89 -14.41 1.52
CA ILE A 71 2.12 -15.58 1.98
C ILE A 71 1.56 -16.32 0.76
N ARG A 72 1.90 -17.60 0.65
CA ARG A 72 1.34 -18.49 -0.37
C ARG A 72 -0.08 -18.88 0.01
N ILE A 73 -1.03 -18.60 -0.88
CA ILE A 73 -2.41 -19.03 -0.76
C ILE A 73 -2.75 -19.96 -1.91
N ALA A 74 -3.24 -21.14 -1.57
CA ALA A 74 -3.86 -22.07 -2.49
C ALA A 74 -5.35 -21.71 -2.65
N TYR A 75 -5.82 -21.55 -3.89
CA TYR A 75 -7.20 -21.19 -4.18
C TYR A 75 -7.75 -21.98 -5.38
N ARG A 76 -9.08 -21.99 -5.49
CA ARG A 76 -9.84 -22.56 -6.60
C ARG A 76 -10.99 -21.64 -6.97
N MET A 77 -11.29 -21.57 -8.26
CA MET A 77 -12.41 -20.78 -8.79
C MET A 77 -13.56 -21.66 -9.28
N ASP A 78 -13.36 -22.98 -9.30
CA ASP A 78 -14.29 -23.98 -9.83
C ASP A 78 -15.04 -24.70 -8.70
N GLY A 79 -16.12 -24.08 -8.21
CA GLY A 79 -16.97 -24.67 -7.17
C GLY A 79 -17.90 -23.65 -6.50
N GLY A 80 -18.90 -24.15 -5.78
CA GLY A 80 -19.70 -23.32 -4.87
C GLY A 80 -18.85 -22.87 -3.68
N PHE A 81 -19.05 -21.62 -3.22
CA PHE A 81 -18.24 -20.87 -2.24
C PHE A 81 -17.88 -21.61 -0.93
N LEU A 82 -18.61 -22.66 -0.53
CA LEU A 82 -18.46 -23.35 0.77
C LEU A 82 -18.44 -24.89 0.68
N ASN A 83 -17.85 -25.47 -0.36
CA ASN A 83 -17.71 -26.93 -0.41
C ASN A 83 -16.46 -27.42 0.34
N GLN A 84 -16.63 -27.78 1.62
CA GLN A 84 -15.55 -28.22 2.49
C GLN A 84 -14.78 -29.46 1.97
N ARG A 85 -15.44 -30.37 1.22
CA ARG A 85 -14.75 -31.52 0.60
C ARG A 85 -13.74 -31.08 -0.47
N GLN A 86 -13.98 -29.94 -1.11
CA GLN A 86 -13.10 -29.41 -2.15
C GLN A 86 -11.90 -28.64 -1.57
N ILE A 87 -11.98 -28.15 -0.33
CA ILE A 87 -10.83 -27.54 0.37
C ILE A 87 -9.69 -28.54 0.54
N HIS A 88 -10.01 -29.83 0.71
CA HIS A 88 -9.05 -30.92 0.85
C HIS A 88 -8.67 -31.60 -0.47
N SER A 89 -9.16 -31.10 -1.61
CA SER A 89 -8.89 -31.67 -2.92
C SER A 89 -7.57 -31.15 -3.48
N HIS A 90 -6.70 -32.04 -3.94
CA HIS A 90 -5.41 -31.68 -4.55
C HIS A 90 -5.48 -31.39 -6.07
N SER A 91 -6.62 -31.65 -6.72
CA SER A 91 -6.82 -31.34 -8.15
C SER A 91 -7.33 -29.92 -8.37
N HIS A 92 -6.92 -29.29 -9.49
CA HIS A 92 -7.37 -27.96 -9.96
C HIS A 92 -7.06 -26.77 -9.02
N VAL A 93 -6.15 -26.94 -8.06
CA VAL A 93 -5.70 -25.88 -7.15
C VAL A 93 -4.69 -24.95 -7.83
N SER A 94 -4.96 -23.65 -7.81
CA SER A 94 -4.00 -22.60 -8.18
C SER A 94 -3.33 -22.05 -6.93
N THR A 95 -2.13 -21.47 -7.08
CA THR A 95 -1.42 -20.82 -5.97
C THR A 95 -1.12 -19.37 -6.35
N ALA A 96 -1.32 -18.45 -5.41
CA ALA A 96 -0.89 -17.06 -5.51
C ALA A 96 -0.08 -16.67 -4.28
N ASN A 97 0.78 -15.67 -4.43
CA ASN A 97 1.43 -15.01 -3.30
C ASN A 97 0.68 -13.72 -2.98
N ILE A 98 0.40 -13.49 -1.71
CA ILE A 98 -0.06 -12.20 -1.20
C ILE A 98 1.13 -11.54 -0.52
N HIS A 99 1.58 -10.39 -1.02
CA HIS A 99 2.63 -9.59 -0.38
C HIS A 99 2.02 -8.48 0.49
N GLU A 100 0.83 -8.01 0.14
CA GLU A 100 0.18 -6.87 0.76
C GLU A 100 -1.35 -6.91 0.61
N LEU A 101 -2.04 -6.25 1.55
CA LEU A 101 -3.46 -5.90 1.43
C LEU A 101 -3.58 -4.37 1.48
N LEU A 102 -4.34 -3.81 0.55
CA LEU A 102 -4.44 -2.35 0.37
C LEU A 102 -5.87 -1.86 0.53
N PHE A 103 -6.03 -0.75 1.24
CA PHE A 103 -7.27 0.00 1.26
C PHE A 103 -6.99 1.50 1.42
N ALA A 104 -7.33 2.29 0.39
CA ALA A 104 -6.98 3.72 0.36
C ALA A 104 -5.49 3.94 0.70
N ASP A 105 -5.17 4.70 1.74
CA ASP A 105 -3.82 4.94 2.25
C ASP A 105 -3.30 3.86 3.21
N ASP A 106 -4.15 2.95 3.68
CA ASP A 106 -3.76 1.84 4.52
C ASP A 106 -3.16 0.69 3.69
N CYS A 107 -2.02 0.17 4.17
CA CYS A 107 -1.31 -0.96 3.59
C CYS A 107 -0.89 -1.91 4.70
N ALA A 108 -1.21 -3.19 4.52
CA ALA A 108 -0.79 -4.28 5.39
C ALA A 108 0.13 -5.23 4.61
N PRO A 109 1.46 -5.05 4.67
CA PRO A 109 2.40 -6.00 4.11
C PRO A 109 2.41 -7.31 4.94
N TYR A 110 2.61 -8.43 4.26
CA TYR A 110 2.63 -9.77 4.84
C TYR A 110 3.92 -10.49 4.50
N ALA A 111 4.44 -11.23 5.47
CA ALA A 111 5.61 -12.09 5.29
C ALA A 111 5.49 -13.32 6.19
N THR A 112 6.15 -14.41 5.79
CA THR A 112 6.18 -15.66 6.56
C THR A 112 7.27 -15.69 7.63
N THR A 113 8.23 -14.77 7.59
CA THR A 113 9.31 -14.65 8.57
C THR A 113 9.57 -13.19 8.90
N GLU A 114 10.10 -12.94 10.10
CA GLU A 114 10.47 -11.61 10.56
C GLU A 114 11.53 -10.96 9.66
N GLY A 115 12.57 -11.72 9.27
CA GLY A 115 13.61 -11.20 8.37
C GLY A 115 13.09 -10.82 6.98
N HIS A 116 12.08 -11.54 6.47
CA HIS A 116 11.39 -11.14 5.24
C HIS A 116 10.53 -9.89 5.46
N MET A 117 9.87 -9.76 6.61
CA MET A 117 9.12 -8.55 6.94
C MET A 117 10.03 -7.33 7.03
N GLN A 118 11.16 -7.44 7.74
CA GLN A 118 12.15 -6.37 7.85
C GLN A 118 12.57 -5.89 6.46
N ARG A 119 12.99 -6.81 5.58
CA ARG A 119 13.38 -6.48 4.22
C ARG A 119 12.24 -5.84 3.41
N ASN A 120 11.01 -6.35 3.55
CA ASN A 120 9.85 -5.78 2.86
C ASN A 120 9.59 -4.33 3.33
N MET A 121 9.73 -4.06 4.63
CA MET A 121 9.54 -2.72 5.18
C MET A 121 10.65 -1.75 4.77
N ASP A 122 11.91 -2.20 4.72
CA ASP A 122 13.03 -1.37 4.26
C ASP A 122 12.82 -0.95 2.80
N LEU A 123 12.47 -1.90 1.92
CA LEU A 123 12.18 -1.64 0.51
C LEU A 123 10.97 -0.74 0.32
N PHE A 124 9.90 -0.98 1.08
CA PHE A 124 8.70 -0.15 1.04
C PHE A 124 8.98 1.29 1.49
N THR A 125 9.83 1.47 2.51
CA THR A 125 10.26 2.79 3.01
C THR A 125 11.08 3.52 1.95
N THR A 126 12.11 2.88 1.39
CA THR A 126 12.93 3.47 0.32
C THR A 126 12.09 3.85 -0.90
N ALA A 127 11.17 2.98 -1.34
CA ALA A 127 10.30 3.26 -2.47
C ALA A 127 9.31 4.41 -2.17
N SER A 128 8.84 4.53 -0.93
CA SER A 128 7.96 5.63 -0.49
C SER A 128 8.70 6.97 -0.47
N GLU A 129 9.93 6.99 0.03
CA GLU A 129 10.78 8.19 0.06
C GLU A 129 11.06 8.74 -1.35
N ASN A 130 11.28 7.85 -2.33
CA ASN A 130 11.48 8.22 -3.73
C ASN A 130 10.28 8.96 -4.36
N LEU A 131 9.07 8.79 -3.80
CA LEU A 131 7.85 9.49 -4.23
C LEU A 131 7.38 10.54 -3.21
N GLU A 132 8.28 10.96 -2.30
CA GLU A 132 8.02 11.96 -1.26
C GLU A 132 6.84 11.59 -0.32
N LEU A 133 6.52 10.29 -0.22
CA LEU A 133 5.54 9.80 0.74
C LEU A 133 6.20 9.52 2.08
N ARG A 134 5.56 10.03 3.15
CA ARG A 134 6.02 9.82 4.52
C ARG A 134 5.15 8.79 5.22
N ILE A 135 5.78 7.70 5.65
CA ILE A 135 5.14 6.68 6.49
C ILE A 135 5.01 7.21 7.91
N LYS A 136 3.81 7.11 8.49
CA LYS A 136 3.54 7.51 9.87
C LYS A 136 3.87 6.37 10.83
N THR A 137 5.10 6.33 11.32
CA THR A 137 5.60 5.31 12.26
C THR A 137 4.73 5.15 13.50
N GLU A 138 4.13 6.24 14.00
CA GLU A 138 3.21 6.24 15.15
C GLU A 138 1.92 5.45 14.92
N LYS A 139 1.49 5.32 13.66
CA LYS A 139 0.29 4.56 13.26
C LYS A 139 0.61 3.16 12.76
N THR A 140 1.87 2.91 12.39
CA THR A 140 2.33 1.61 11.93
C THR A 140 2.38 0.64 13.11
N VAL A 141 1.75 -0.52 12.94
CA VAL A 141 1.69 -1.59 13.95
C VAL A 141 2.19 -2.89 13.33
N ILE A 142 2.98 -3.64 14.10
CA ILE A 142 3.40 -4.99 13.75
C ILE A 142 2.41 -6.00 14.33
N MET A 143 1.90 -6.87 13.48
CA MET A 143 1.10 -8.02 13.90
C MET A 143 1.91 -9.30 13.68
N HIS A 144 2.24 -9.99 14.77
CA HIS A 144 2.93 -11.28 14.73
C HIS A 144 1.95 -12.40 15.13
N GLN A 145 1.58 -13.23 14.16
CA GLN A 145 0.75 -14.41 14.40
C GLN A 145 1.64 -15.65 14.47
N GLN A 146 1.76 -16.23 15.66
CA GLN A 146 2.51 -17.46 15.86
C GLN A 146 1.67 -18.71 15.57
N PRO A 147 2.31 -19.85 15.27
CA PRO A 147 1.64 -21.13 15.19
C PRO A 147 0.92 -21.50 16.51
N PRO A 148 -0.15 -22.29 16.46
CA PRO A 148 -0.76 -22.84 17.66
C PRO A 148 0.28 -23.63 18.47
N ASN A 149 0.23 -23.50 19.80
CA ASN A 149 1.07 -24.23 20.76
C ASN A 149 2.56 -23.84 20.81
N THR A 150 2.95 -22.66 20.32
CA THR A 150 4.29 -22.09 20.55
C THR A 150 4.28 -21.08 21.68
N THR A 151 5.39 -20.96 22.41
CA THR A 151 5.59 -19.88 23.40
C THR A 151 5.57 -18.51 22.72
N PHE A 152 4.85 -17.56 23.32
CA PHE A 152 4.77 -16.19 22.86
C PHE A 152 6.16 -15.57 22.73
N ASN A 153 6.47 -15.04 21.55
CA ASN A 153 7.66 -14.25 21.29
C ASN A 153 7.26 -12.98 20.53
N VAL A 154 7.83 -11.85 20.95
CA VAL A 154 7.65 -10.56 20.31
C VAL A 154 8.48 -10.56 19.02
N ALA A 155 7.91 -10.10 17.92
CA ALA A 155 8.68 -9.91 16.69
C ALA A 155 9.56 -8.67 16.84
N HIS A 156 10.82 -8.73 16.40
CA HIS A 156 11.77 -7.62 16.51
C HIS A 156 12.01 -6.97 15.13
N ILE A 157 11.08 -6.13 14.71
CA ILE A 157 11.24 -5.39 13.44
C ILE A 157 11.63 -3.95 13.76
N ASN A 158 12.72 -3.50 13.15
CA ASN A 158 13.15 -2.12 13.21
C ASN A 158 12.43 -1.33 12.12
N PHE A 159 11.73 -0.27 12.50
CA PHE A 159 11.09 0.62 11.54
C PHE A 159 11.64 2.04 11.73
N ASN A 160 12.45 2.47 10.77
CA ASN A 160 13.01 3.83 10.72
C ASN A 160 13.77 4.26 11.99
N GLY A 161 14.50 3.34 12.61
CA GLY A 161 15.30 3.57 13.83
C GLY A 161 14.54 3.33 15.14
N ALA A 162 13.24 3.08 15.10
CA ALA A 162 12.46 2.62 16.24
C ALA A 162 12.35 1.08 16.19
N GLN A 163 12.83 0.39 17.23
CA GLN A 163 12.41 -0.99 17.47
C GLN A 163 10.95 -0.98 17.92
N GLN A 164 10.11 -1.74 17.22
CA GLN A 164 8.75 -2.04 17.64
C GLN A 164 8.64 -3.51 18.03
#